data_AF-A0A0F2PYL0-F1
#
_entry.id   AF-A0A0F2PYL0-F1
#
_cell.length_a   1.000
_cell.length_b   1.000
_cell.length_c   1.000
_cell.angle_alpha   90.00
_cell.angle_beta   90.00
_cell.angle_gamma   90.00
#
_symmetry.space_group_name_H-M   'P 1'
#
loop_
_entity.id
_entity.type
_entity.pdbx_description
1 polymer ?
#
loop_
_entity_poly.entity_id
_entity_poly.type
_entity_poly.pdbx_seq_one_letter_code
_entity_poly.pdbx_strand_id
1 'polypeptide(L)'
;MDWLPELVKLEDYGGNWERFIEEVYNIFKLDFIKNKPDSFKGKRFGIKRHPLLNDKEATFWHITSEGKIETERIPELRRCERIRWPRAIIDNYTNEKILCWENTRGTEKRIVMWFRERDYVVVLADRIDYILLWTAYCVKYNHTRIKLQKEYDSSIKC
;
A
#
# COMPACT_ATOMS: atom_id res chain seq x y z
N MET A 1 -6.28 -18.96 3.35
CA MET A 1 -5.22 -18.14 2.74
C MET A 1 -4.43 -17.61 3.89
N ASP A 2 -3.30 -18.25 4.16
CA ASP A 2 -2.81 -18.30 5.53
C ASP A 2 -1.87 -17.12 5.85
N TRP A 3 -1.52 -16.35 4.82
CA TRP A 3 -0.61 -15.20 4.91
C TRP A 3 -1.31 -13.84 4.78
N LEU A 4 -2.57 -13.78 4.31
CA LEU A 4 -3.29 -12.51 4.16
C LEU A 4 -4.11 -12.23 5.43
N PRO A 5 -3.83 -11.13 6.15
CA PRO A 5 -4.57 -10.78 7.36
C PRO A 5 -6.03 -10.44 7.09
N GLU A 6 -6.88 -10.71 8.09
CA GLU A 6 -8.27 -10.26 8.10
C GLU A 6 -8.37 -8.73 8.11
N LEU A 7 -9.56 -8.23 7.72
CA LEU A 7 -9.87 -6.81 7.74
C LEU A 7 -10.01 -6.30 9.17
N VAL A 8 -9.55 -5.06 9.41
CA VAL A 8 -9.84 -4.31 10.63
C VAL A 8 -11.14 -3.56 10.38
N LYS A 9 -12.27 -3.95 10.98
CA LYS A 9 -13.55 -3.33 10.64
C LYS A 9 -13.88 -2.19 11.59
N LEU A 10 -14.50 -1.13 11.08
CA LEU A 10 -15.02 -0.03 11.91
C LEU A 10 -16.04 -0.53 12.96
N GLU A 11 -16.78 -1.58 12.63
CA GLU A 11 -17.76 -2.24 13.53
C GLU A 11 -17.10 -2.83 14.78
N ASP A 12 -15.86 -3.31 14.68
CA ASP A 12 -15.10 -3.84 15.82
C ASP A 12 -14.79 -2.75 16.87
N TYR A 13 -14.93 -1.48 16.48
CA TYR A 13 -14.77 -0.29 17.33
C TYR A 13 -16.12 0.40 17.61
N GLY A 14 -17.23 -0.32 17.46
CA GLY A 14 -18.58 0.18 17.74
C GLY A 14 -19.02 1.33 16.83
N GLY A 15 -18.49 1.41 15.60
CA GLY A 15 -18.80 2.50 14.68
C GLY A 15 -18.05 3.81 14.99
N ASN A 16 -17.19 3.83 16.01
CA ASN A 16 -16.45 5.04 16.39
C ASN A 16 -15.26 5.27 15.47
N TRP A 17 -15.37 6.29 14.61
CA TRP A 17 -14.34 6.62 13.62
C TRP A 17 -12.99 7.00 14.24
N GLU A 18 -12.96 7.77 15.32
CA GLU A 18 -11.72 8.22 15.96
C GLU A 18 -10.95 7.05 16.55
N ARG A 19 -11.62 6.15 17.26
CA ARG A 19 -11.01 4.92 17.80
C ARG A 19 -10.49 4.02 16.68
N PHE A 20 -11.28 3.87 15.62
CA PHE A 20 -10.90 3.07 14.46
C PHE A 20 -9.66 3.62 13.75
N ILE A 21 -9.61 4.92 13.44
CA ILE A 21 -8.48 5.49 12.71
C ILE A 21 -7.19 5.50 13.54
N GLU A 22 -7.29 5.68 14.87
CA GLU A 22 -6.15 5.54 15.76
C GLU A 22 -5.61 4.12 15.80
N GLU A 23 -6.48 3.10 15.79
CA GLU A 23 -6.02 1.71 15.76
C GLU A 23 -5.43 1.32 14.39
N VAL A 24 -6.02 1.82 13.30
CA VAL A 24 -5.44 1.73 11.96
C VAL A 24 -4.04 2.36 11.94
N TYR A 25 -3.84 3.49 12.60
CA TYR A 25 -2.52 4.10 12.75
C TYR A 25 -1.57 3.29 13.64
N ASN A 26 -2.05 2.69 14.74
CA ASN A 26 -1.23 1.80 15.57
C ASN A 26 -0.69 0.62 14.77
N ILE A 27 -1.52 -0.01 13.94
CA ILE A 27 -1.11 -1.09 13.05
C ILE A 27 -0.07 -0.59 12.04
N PHE A 28 -0.28 0.57 11.43
CA PHE A 28 0.73 1.18 10.55
C PHE A 28 2.08 1.36 11.24
N LYS A 29 2.09 1.88 12.48
CA LYS A 29 3.33 2.03 13.26
C LYS A 29 4.00 0.69 13.54
N LEU A 30 3.22 -0.33 13.87
CA LEU A 30 3.76 -1.69 14.08
C LEU A 30 4.42 -2.21 12.80
N ASP A 31 3.74 -2.13 11.66
CA ASP A 31 4.20 -2.74 10.41
C ASP A 31 5.33 -1.96 9.72
N PHE A 32 5.30 -0.62 9.79
CA PHE A 32 6.13 0.25 8.95
C PHE A 32 7.04 1.20 9.71
N ILE A 33 6.95 1.25 11.04
CA ILE A 33 7.90 2.02 11.87
C ILE A 33 8.72 1.06 12.74
N LYS A 34 8.04 0.23 13.54
CA LYS A 34 8.65 -0.67 14.51
C LYS A 34 9.23 -1.92 13.85
N ASN A 35 8.44 -2.63 13.05
CA ASN A 35 8.81 -3.92 12.47
C ASN A 35 9.03 -3.86 10.94
N LYS A 36 9.25 -2.66 10.39
CA LYS A 36 9.48 -2.49 8.95
C LYS A 36 10.63 -3.37 8.45
N PRO A 37 10.61 -3.81 7.18
CA PRO A 37 11.73 -4.57 6.64
C PRO A 37 12.96 -3.66 6.59
N ASP A 38 14.15 -4.20 6.83
CA ASP A 38 15.39 -3.43 6.65
C ASP A 38 15.66 -3.14 5.16
N SER A 39 15.31 -4.10 4.30
CA SER A 39 15.49 -3.99 2.86
C SER A 39 14.39 -4.69 2.05
N PHE A 40 14.25 -4.27 0.80
CA PHE A 40 13.48 -4.95 -0.23
C PHE A 40 14.34 -5.05 -1.49
N LYS A 41 14.51 -6.26 -2.03
CA LYS A 41 15.41 -6.55 -3.17
C LYS A 41 16.82 -5.93 -3.01
N GLY A 42 17.40 -6.06 -1.81
CA GLY A 42 18.76 -5.57 -1.49
C GLY A 42 18.90 -4.06 -1.29
N LYS A 43 17.82 -3.28 -1.45
CA LYS A 43 17.80 -1.83 -1.20
C LYS A 43 17.11 -1.52 0.12
N ARG A 44 17.58 -0.50 0.84
CA ARG A 44 16.98 -0.09 2.12
C ARG A 44 15.49 0.23 1.94
N PHE A 45 14.63 -0.31 2.80
CA PHE A 45 13.20 -0.01 2.76
C PHE A 45 12.88 1.21 3.63
N GLY A 46 11.97 2.06 3.17
CA GLY A 46 11.57 3.25 3.90
C GLY A 46 10.12 3.68 3.63
N ILE A 47 9.73 4.72 4.36
CA ILE A 47 8.45 5.41 4.22
C ILE A 47 8.70 6.92 4.08
N LYS A 48 7.83 7.62 3.37
CA LYS A 48 7.79 9.09 3.36
C LYS A 48 7.16 9.57 4.68
N ARG A 49 7.97 10.21 5.53
CA ARG A 49 7.52 10.79 6.81
C ARG A 49 6.79 12.13 6.62
N HIS A 50 7.41 13.08 5.92
CA HIS A 50 6.89 14.44 5.78
C HIS A 50 6.10 14.65 4.47
N PRO A 51 5.12 15.57 4.45
CA PRO A 51 4.63 16.36 5.59
C PRO A 51 3.89 15.47 6.61
N LEU A 52 3.92 15.87 7.88
CA LEU A 52 3.08 15.25 8.91
C LEU A 52 1.71 15.93 8.85
N LEU A 53 0.65 15.13 8.89
CA LEU A 53 -0.72 15.60 8.99
C LEU A 53 -1.36 14.90 10.19
N ASN A 54 -1.87 15.68 11.15
CA ASN A 54 -2.40 15.21 12.43
C ASN A 54 -1.44 14.24 13.15
N ASP A 55 -0.16 14.61 13.19
CA ASP A 55 0.95 13.84 13.80
C ASP A 55 1.17 12.43 13.21
N LYS A 56 0.74 12.22 11.96
CA LYS A 56 0.86 10.95 11.22
C LYS A 56 1.64 11.14 9.92
N GLU A 57 2.41 10.13 9.53
CA GLU A 57 3.28 10.16 8.36
C GLU A 57 2.51 10.36 7.05
N ALA A 58 3.12 11.05 6.08
CA ALA A 58 2.57 11.17 4.72
C ALA A 58 2.22 9.81 4.11
N THR A 59 3.05 8.78 4.36
CA THR A 59 2.80 7.42 3.85
C THR A 59 1.54 6.80 4.43
N PHE A 60 1.24 7.05 5.71
CA PHE A 60 0.01 6.57 6.33
C PHE A 60 -1.20 7.06 5.54
N TRP A 61 -1.26 8.37 5.28
CA TRP A 61 -2.33 8.95 4.49
C TRP A 61 -2.31 8.46 3.04
N HIS A 62 -1.16 8.30 2.41
CA HIS A 62 -1.08 7.79 1.03
C HIS A 62 -1.69 6.39 0.83
N ILE A 63 -1.71 5.56 1.86
CA ILE A 63 -2.26 4.21 1.80
C ILE A 63 -3.66 4.11 2.43
N THR A 64 -4.09 5.08 3.24
CA THR A 64 -5.41 5.08 3.90
C THR A 64 -6.41 6.08 3.34
N SER A 65 -5.99 7.08 2.55
CA SER A 65 -6.86 8.13 2.03
C SER A 65 -7.02 8.09 0.50
N GLU A 66 -8.08 8.71 0.00
CA GLU A 66 -8.33 8.93 -1.43
C GLU A 66 -8.60 10.40 -1.74
N GLY A 67 -8.42 10.77 -3.01
CA GLY A 67 -8.55 12.16 -3.48
C GLY A 67 -7.47 12.51 -4.49
N LYS A 68 -7.83 13.33 -5.48
CA LYS A 68 -6.91 13.76 -6.55
C LYS A 68 -5.85 14.72 -6.03
N ILE A 69 -6.23 15.61 -5.11
CA ILE A 69 -5.37 16.62 -4.52
C ILE A 69 -4.82 16.07 -3.20
N GLU A 70 -3.49 15.96 -3.05
CA GLU A 70 -2.83 15.32 -1.90
C GLU A 70 -3.24 15.97 -0.56
N THR A 71 -3.38 17.30 -0.55
CA THR A 71 -3.73 18.09 0.65
C THR A 71 -5.20 18.02 1.04
N GLU A 72 -6.08 17.54 0.15
CA GLU A 72 -7.53 17.45 0.38
C GLU A 72 -8.00 16.00 0.51
N ARG A 73 -7.06 15.05 0.60
CA ARG A 73 -7.44 13.63 0.69
C ARG A 73 -8.17 13.35 1.98
N ILE A 74 -9.24 12.57 1.84
CA ILE A 74 -10.04 12.09 2.96
C ILE A 74 -9.77 10.60 3.17
N PRO A 75 -9.73 10.12 4.43
CA PRO A 75 -9.63 8.70 4.71
C PRO A 75 -10.69 7.88 3.97
N GLU A 76 -10.28 6.78 3.37
CA GLU A 76 -11.15 5.88 2.63
C GLU A 76 -11.31 4.59 3.42
N LEU A 77 -12.54 4.29 3.83
CA LEU A 77 -12.83 3.19 4.74
C LEU A 77 -12.22 1.86 4.27
N ARG A 78 -12.35 1.50 2.99
CA ARG A 78 -11.86 0.20 2.49
C ARG A 78 -10.33 0.08 2.54
N ARG A 79 -9.61 1.17 2.34
CA ARG A 79 -8.15 1.24 2.53
C ARG A 79 -7.79 1.12 4.01
N CYS A 80 -8.47 1.85 4.89
CA CYS A 80 -8.24 1.75 6.34
C CYS A 80 -8.45 0.31 6.85
N GLU A 81 -9.52 -0.35 6.42
CA GLU A 81 -9.82 -1.74 6.80
C GLU A 81 -8.70 -2.72 6.39
N ARG A 82 -7.93 -2.37 5.36
CA ARG A 82 -6.88 -3.19 4.75
C ARG A 82 -5.48 -2.76 5.16
N ILE A 83 -5.32 -2.01 6.26
CA ILE A 83 -4.02 -1.45 6.65
C ILE A 83 -2.91 -2.50 6.84
N ARG A 84 -3.26 -3.74 7.19
CA ARG A 84 -2.32 -4.87 7.31
C ARG A 84 -1.90 -5.47 5.96
N TRP A 85 -2.66 -5.22 4.88
CA TRP A 85 -2.45 -5.86 3.59
C TRP A 85 -1.17 -5.40 2.87
N PRO A 86 -0.81 -4.10 2.86
CA PRO A 86 0.44 -3.67 2.23
C PRO A 86 1.66 -4.43 2.73
N ARG A 87 1.77 -4.65 4.04
CA ARG A 87 2.91 -5.37 4.63
C ARG A 87 2.91 -6.83 4.20
N ALA A 88 1.77 -7.51 4.34
CA ALA A 88 1.62 -8.90 3.95
C ALA A 88 1.93 -9.13 2.46
N ILE A 89 1.49 -8.23 1.57
CA ILE A 89 1.76 -8.32 0.12
C ILE A 89 3.24 -8.09 -0.19
N ILE A 90 3.89 -7.13 0.48
CA ILE A 90 5.33 -6.89 0.32
C ILE A 90 6.14 -8.13 0.74
N ASP A 91 5.79 -8.74 1.88
CA ASP A 91 6.50 -9.92 2.39
C ASP A 91 6.29 -11.16 1.52
N ASN A 92 5.12 -11.26 0.87
CA ASN A 92 4.73 -12.39 0.04
C ASN A 92 4.76 -12.07 -1.46
N TYR A 93 5.54 -11.08 -1.91
CA TYR A 93 5.48 -10.58 -3.30
C TYR A 93 5.80 -11.63 -4.38
N THR A 94 6.44 -12.74 -4.02
CA THR A 94 6.75 -13.89 -4.88
C THR A 94 5.63 -14.94 -4.92
N ASN A 95 4.56 -14.77 -4.14
CA ASN A 95 3.40 -15.65 -4.17
C ASN A 95 2.73 -15.58 -5.55
N GLU A 96 2.34 -16.73 -6.10
CA GLU A 96 1.71 -16.86 -7.43
C GLU A 96 0.45 -16.00 -7.64
N LYS A 97 -0.22 -15.60 -6.55
CA LYS A 97 -1.43 -14.76 -6.59
C LYS A 97 -1.13 -13.27 -6.70
N ILE A 98 0.13 -12.87 -6.53
CA ILE A 98 0.61 -11.50 -6.62
C ILE A 98 1.35 -11.34 -7.94
N LEU A 99 0.78 -10.54 -8.84
CA LEU A 99 1.47 -10.13 -10.04
C LEU A 99 2.42 -8.99 -9.66
N CYS A 100 3.72 -9.19 -9.81
CA CYS A 100 4.75 -8.19 -9.50
C CYS A 100 5.53 -7.80 -10.75
N TRP A 101 5.66 -6.50 -11.00
CA TRP A 101 6.39 -5.98 -12.16
C TRP A 101 6.99 -4.59 -11.91
N GLU A 102 7.97 -4.25 -12.73
CA GLU A 102 8.55 -2.91 -12.80
C GLU A 102 7.77 -2.00 -13.75
N ASN A 103 7.51 -0.77 -13.31
CA ASN A 103 6.83 0.25 -14.09
C ASN A 103 7.63 1.56 -14.06
N THR A 104 7.77 2.21 -15.21
CA THR A 104 8.41 3.53 -15.32
C THR A 104 7.35 4.58 -15.65
N ARG A 105 7.21 5.61 -14.82
CA ARG A 105 6.28 6.73 -15.02
C ARG A 105 7.08 8.02 -15.16
N GLY A 106 7.37 8.42 -16.39
CA GLY A 106 8.33 9.49 -16.65
C GLY A 106 9.73 9.05 -16.24
N THR A 107 10.36 9.76 -15.30
CA THR A 107 11.67 9.41 -14.74
C THR A 107 11.59 8.49 -13.52
N GLU A 108 10.39 8.21 -13.04
CA GLU A 108 10.16 7.52 -11.77
C GLU A 108 9.99 6.02 -11.97
N LYS A 109 10.88 5.22 -11.38
CA LYS A 109 10.73 3.76 -11.33
C LYS A 109 9.84 3.34 -10.17
N ARG A 110 8.97 2.36 -10.43
CA ARG A 110 8.01 1.80 -9.49
C ARG A 110 8.03 0.28 -9.56
N ILE A 111 7.77 -0.35 -8.43
CA ILE A 111 7.48 -1.78 -8.36
C ILE A 111 6.00 -1.88 -7.99
N VAL A 112 5.22 -2.51 -8.85
CA VAL A 112 3.78 -2.69 -8.66
C VAL A 112 3.54 -4.14 -8.29
N MET A 113 2.84 -4.36 -7.19
CA MET A 113 2.38 -5.67 -6.73
C MET A 113 0.85 -5.65 -6.71
N TRP A 114 0.24 -6.38 -7.63
CA TRP A 114 -1.22 -6.50 -7.71
C TRP A 114 -1.66 -7.87 -7.23
N PHE A 115 -2.33 -7.89 -6.09
CA PHE A 115 -3.05 -9.06 -5.63
C PHE A 115 -4.38 -9.17 -6.38
N ARG A 116 -4.34 -9.88 -7.50
CA ARG A 116 -5.41 -9.91 -8.50
C ARG A 116 -6.74 -10.43 -7.95
N GLU A 117 -6.75 -11.52 -7.18
CA GLU A 117 -7.98 -12.11 -6.61
C GLU A 117 -8.70 -11.22 -5.59
N ARG A 118 -8.01 -10.19 -5.07
CA ARG A 118 -8.54 -9.28 -4.05
C ARG A 118 -8.64 -7.84 -4.53
N ASP A 119 -8.31 -7.58 -5.79
CA ASP A 119 -8.32 -6.25 -6.37
C ASP A 119 -7.61 -5.23 -5.49
N TYR A 120 -6.41 -5.56 -5.03
CA TYR A 120 -5.62 -4.67 -4.17
C TYR A 120 -4.20 -4.52 -4.70
N VAL A 121 -3.74 -3.29 -4.81
CA VAL A 121 -2.43 -2.94 -5.37
C VAL A 121 -1.59 -2.28 -4.30
N VAL A 122 -0.32 -2.69 -4.24
CA VAL A 122 0.74 -2.01 -3.49
C VAL A 122 1.76 -1.50 -4.50
N VAL A 123 2.16 -0.24 -4.36
CA VAL A 123 3.16 0.39 -5.22
C VAL A 123 4.33 0.85 -4.36
N LEU A 124 5.53 0.40 -4.73
CA LEU A 124 6.77 0.89 -4.17
C LEU A 124 7.44 1.86 -5.14
N ALA A 125 8.09 2.89 -4.60
CA ALA A 125 9.00 3.76 -5.32
C ALA A 125 10.37 3.08 -5.36
N ASP A 126 10.91 2.82 -6.55
CA ASP A 126 12.30 2.40 -6.68
C ASP A 126 13.19 3.62 -6.86
N ARG A 127 14.04 3.88 -5.87
CA ARG A 127 15.07 4.93 -5.91
C ARG A 127 16.43 4.27 -6.07
N ILE A 128 17.44 5.09 -6.32
CA ILE A 128 18.81 4.60 -6.51
C ILE A 128 19.24 3.77 -5.30
N ASP A 129 19.14 4.35 -4.09
CA ASP A 129 19.68 3.71 -2.87
C ASP A 129 18.62 3.08 -1.95
N TYR A 130 17.33 3.28 -2.23
CA TYR A 130 16.26 2.84 -1.33
C TYR A 130 14.94 2.57 -2.05
N ILE A 131 14.07 1.81 -1.39
CA ILE A 131 12.69 1.57 -1.79
C ILE A 131 11.77 2.31 -0.83
N LEU A 132 10.73 2.98 -1.34
CA LEU A 132 9.68 3.56 -0.51
C LEU A 132 8.34 2.89 -0.72
N LEU A 133 7.59 2.65 0.36
CA LEU A 133 6.15 2.45 0.23
C LEU A 133 5.51 3.75 -0.29
N TRP A 134 4.98 3.73 -1.52
CA TRP A 134 4.46 4.92 -2.17
C TRP A 134 2.95 5.08 -1.98
N THR A 135 2.19 4.04 -2.29
CA THR A 135 0.73 4.00 -2.11
C THR A 135 0.23 2.55 -2.13
N ALA A 136 -0.99 2.34 -1.64
CA ALA A 136 -1.72 1.09 -1.76
C ALA A 136 -3.21 1.41 -1.88
N TYR A 137 -3.95 0.62 -2.69
CA TYR A 137 -5.34 0.93 -3.01
C TYR A 137 -6.15 -0.26 -3.54
N CYS A 138 -7.47 -0.16 -3.34
CA CYS A 138 -8.44 -1.08 -3.94
C CYS A 138 -8.70 -0.72 -5.42
N VAL A 139 -8.73 -1.71 -6.29
CA VAL A 139 -9.08 -1.58 -7.71
C VAL A 139 -10.60 -1.63 -7.85
N LYS A 140 -11.21 -0.45 -7.99
CA LYS A 140 -12.68 -0.33 -8.06
C LYS A 140 -13.24 -0.67 -9.45
N TYR A 141 -12.57 -0.23 -10.52
CA TYR A 141 -13.14 -0.24 -11.87
C TYR A 141 -12.51 -1.25 -12.82
N ASN A 142 -13.31 -1.81 -13.73
CA ASN A 142 -12.85 -2.79 -14.72
C ASN A 142 -11.77 -2.22 -15.66
N HIS A 143 -11.91 -0.96 -16.08
CA HIS A 143 -10.89 -0.32 -16.91
C HIS A 143 -9.52 -0.23 -16.21
N THR A 144 -9.50 -0.12 -14.88
CA THR A 144 -8.27 -0.15 -14.09
C THR A 144 -7.65 -1.55 -14.09
N ARG A 145 -8.46 -2.60 -13.96
CA ARG A 145 -7.99 -4.01 -14.07
C ARG A 145 -7.38 -4.29 -15.43
N ILE A 146 -8.06 -3.88 -16.50
CA ILE A 146 -7.55 -4.03 -17.88
C ILE A 146 -6.22 -3.30 -18.05
N LYS A 147 -6.11 -2.07 -17.52
CA LYS A 147 -4.86 -1.31 -17.56
C LYS A 147 -3.73 -2.00 -16.80
N LEU A 148 -3.98 -2.47 -15.58
CA LEU A 148 -2.98 -3.18 -14.77
C LEU A 148 -2.53 -4.48 -15.45
N GLN A 149 -3.44 -5.23 -16.03
CA GLN A 149 -3.10 -6.46 -16.77
C GLN A 149 -2.20 -6.16 -17.97
N LYS A 150 -2.57 -5.17 -18.80
CA LYS A 150 -1.73 -4.74 -19.93
C LYS A 150 -0.34 -4.27 -19.49
N GLU A 151 -0.28 -3.54 -18.38
CA GLU A 151 0.98 -3.08 -17.79
C GLU A 151 1.84 -4.28 -17.38
N TYR A 152 1.28 -5.23 -16.63
CA TYR A 152 1.96 -6.45 -16.22
C TYR A 152 2.48 -7.26 -17.42
N ASP A 153 1.63 -7.51 -18.41
CA ASP A 153 1.94 -8.33 -19.58
C ASP A 153 3.13 -7.76 -20.38
N SER A 154 3.23 -6.42 -20.45
CA SER A 154 4.27 -5.69 -21.20
C SER A 154 5.52 -5.29 -20.40
N SER A 155 5.51 -5.44 -19.07
CA SER A 155 6.60 -5.01 -18.19
C SER A 155 7.70 -6.05 -17.95
N ILE A 156 8.78 -5.67 -17.25
CA ILE A 156 9.73 -6.63 -16.66
C ILE A 156 9.10 -7.15 -15.37
N LYS A 157 9.12 -8.47 -15.18
CA LYS A 157 8.47 -9.15 -14.06
C LYS A 157 9.45 -9.18 -12.89
N CYS A 158 8.92 -9.06 -11.67
CA CYS A 158 9.65 -9.54 -10.51
C CYS A 158 9.74 -11.08 -10.62
#